data_AF-A0A175A037-F1
#
_entry.id   AF-A0A175A037-F1
#
_cell.length_a   1.000
_cell.length_b   1.000
_cell.length_c   1.000
_cell.angle_alpha   90.00
_cell.angle_beta   90.00
_cell.angle_gamma   90.00
#
_symmetry.space_group_name_H-M   'P 1'
#
loop_
_entity.id
_entity.type
_entity.pdbx_description
1 polymer ?
#
loop_
_entity_poly.entity_id
_entity_poly.type
_entity_poly.pdbx_seq_one_letter_code
_entity_poly.pdbx_strand_id
1 'polypeptide(L)' 'MNDNERSNLARTIRKYREARKMTMKQLSIKSGINLSTIKKYETDNRNPKLEQLEKIAAALDVSVF' A
#
# COMPACT_ATOMS: atom_id res chain seq x y z
N MET A 1 6.69 -1.93 23.89
CA MET A 1 6.43 -1.25 22.61
C MET A 1 5.22 -1.92 22.01
N ASN A 2 4.04 -1.28 22.06
CA ASN A 2 2.82 -1.90 21.55
C ASN A 2 2.80 -1.78 20.03
N ASP A 3 3.23 -2.84 19.36
CA ASP A 3 3.19 -3.02 17.89
C ASP A 3 1.76 -3.07 17.30
N ASN A 4 0.73 -2.72 18.07
CA ASN A 4 -0.67 -2.96 17.74
C ASN A 4 -1.37 -1.87 16.92
N GLU A 5 -0.69 -0.77 16.58
CA GLU A 5 -1.25 0.28 15.70
C GLU A 5 -0.29 0.67 14.55
N ARG A 6 0.50 -0.27 14.03
CA ARG A 6 0.93 -0.15 12.63
C ARG A 6 -0.34 -0.19 11.78
N SER A 7 -0.72 0.98 11.26
CA SER A 7 -1.92 1.30 10.48
C SER A 7 -2.35 0.06 9.73
N ASN A 8 -3.54 -0.44 10.05
CA ASN A 8 -4.11 -1.64 9.41
C ASN A 8 -3.90 -1.61 7.89
N LEU A 9 -3.98 -0.43 7.28
CA LEU A 9 -3.70 -0.19 5.88
C LEU A 9 -2.29 -0.55 5.42
N ALA A 10 -1.23 -0.08 6.09
CA ALA A 10 0.16 -0.39 5.70
C ALA A 10 0.41 -1.91 5.69
N ARG A 11 -0.13 -2.59 6.70
CA ARG A 11 -0.07 -4.06 6.82
C ARG A 11 -0.87 -4.74 5.71
N THR A 12 -2.06 -4.23 5.39
CA THR A 12 -2.93 -4.74 4.33
C THR A 12 -2.29 -4.59 2.95
N ILE A 13 -1.74 -3.41 2.64
CA ILE A 13 -1.01 -3.15 1.39
C ILE A 13 0.14 -4.14 1.25
N ARG A 14 0.97 -4.28 2.29
CA ARG A 14 2.08 -5.22 2.30
C ARG A 14 1.62 -6.67 2.11
N LYS A 15 0.57 -7.09 2.82
CA LYS A 15 0.01 -8.43 2.74
C LYS A 15 -0.46 -8.76 1.32
N TYR A 16 -1.23 -7.88 0.69
CA TYR A 16 -1.71 -8.09 -0.69
C TYR A 16 -0.57 -8.01 -1.70
N ARG A 17 0.40 -7.13 -1.49
CA ARG A 17 1.60 -7.03 -2.32
C ARG A 17 2.40 -8.34 -2.29
N GLU A 18 2.62 -8.90 -1.10
CA GLU A 18 3.33 -10.17 -0.91
C GLU A 18 2.53 -11.36 -1.47
N ALA A 19 1.21 -11.39 -1.26
CA ALA A 19 0.32 -12.41 -1.85
C ALA A 19 0.41 -12.43 -3.39
N ARG A 20 0.61 -11.28 -4.01
CA ARG A 20 0.78 -11.13 -5.47
C ARG A 20 2.23 -11.22 -5.94
N LYS A 21 3.17 -11.53 -5.06
CA LYS A 21 4.62 -11.58 -5.34
C LYS A 21 5.13 -10.28 -6.01
N MET A 22 4.57 -9.14 -5.62
CA MET A 22 4.94 -7.84 -6.15
C MET A 22 5.99 -7.15 -5.28
N THR A 23 6.90 -6.40 -5.90
CA THR A 23 7.81 -5.49 -5.21
C THR A 23 7.17 -4.11 -5.03
N MET A 24 7.67 -3.29 -4.10
CA MET A 24 7.20 -1.90 -3.95
C MET A 24 7.37 -1.09 -5.25
N LYS A 25 8.40 -1.38 -6.05
CA LYS A 25 8.64 -0.77 -7.37
C LYS A 25 7.56 -1.16 -8.36
N GLN A 26 7.16 -2.43 -8.41
CA GLN A 26 6.06 -2.87 -9.27
C GLN A 26 4.73 -2.29 -8.84
N LEU A 27 4.48 -2.21 -7.53
CA LEU A 27 3.28 -1.56 -6.99
C LEU A 27 3.25 -0.07 -7.37
N SER A 28 4.39 0.61 -7.27
CA SER A 28 4.56 2.00 -7.70
C SER A 28 4.23 2.20 -9.18
N ILE A 29 4.78 1.34 -10.06
CA ILE A 29 4.53 1.40 -11.50
C ILE A 29 3.05 1.15 -11.81
N LYS A 30 2.44 0.12 -11.20
CA LYS A 30 1.02 -0.20 -11.45
C LYS A 30 0.05 0.85 -10.92
N SER A 31 0.32 1.41 -9.75
CA SER A 31 -0.56 2.43 -9.13
C SER A 31 -0.33 3.83 -9.70
N GLY A 32 0.75 4.05 -10.45
CA GLY A 32 1.19 5.38 -10.88
C GLY A 32 1.67 6.26 -9.71
N ILE A 33 1.91 5.67 -8.54
CA ILE A 33 2.36 6.38 -7.35
C ILE A 33 3.88 6.27 -7.26
N ASN A 34 4.54 7.34 -6.85
CA ASN A 34 6.00 7.33 -6.68
C ASN A 34 6.43 6.26 -5.64
N LEU A 35 7.51 5.53 -5.93
CA LEU A 35 8.09 4.52 -5.03
C LEU A 35 8.35 5.06 -3.63
N SER A 36 8.83 6.30 -3.52
CA SER A 36 9.06 6.95 -2.23
C SER A 36 7.77 7.11 -1.42
N THR A 37 6.65 7.34 -2.08
CA THR A 37 5.33 7.45 -1.46
C THR A 37 4.79 6.07 -1.05
N ILE A 38 4.92 5.05 -1.91
CA ILE A 38 4.58 3.66 -1.55
C ILE A 38 5.38 3.20 -0.33
N LYS A 39 6.68 3.49 -0.31
CA LYS A 39 7.55 3.19 0.85
C LYS A 39 7.00 3.86 2.10
N LYS A 40 6.66 5.16 2.05
CA LYS A 40 6.04 5.88 3.17
C LYS A 40 4.70 5.27 3.61
N TYR A 41 3.88 4.77 2.69
CA TYR A 41 2.64 4.09 3.07
C TYR A 41 2.89 2.73 3.75
N GLU A 42 3.91 1.98 3.32
CA GLU A 42 4.28 0.72 3.97
C GLU A 42 5.10 0.91 5.26
N THR A 43 5.78 2.06 5.45
CA THR A 43 6.69 2.28 6.60
C THR A 43 6.29 3.38 7.59
N ASP A 44 5.63 4.45 7.15
CA ASP A 44 5.50 5.72 7.89
C ASP A 44 4.08 6.03 8.38
N ASN A 45 3.25 5.00 8.55
CA ASN A 45 1.87 5.08 9.10
C ASN A 45 1.00 6.23 8.54
N ARG A 46 1.29 6.67 7.30
CA ARG A 46 0.57 7.77 6.66
C ARG A 46 -0.73 7.25 6.07
N ASN A 47 -1.80 7.99 6.30
CA ASN A 47 -3.08 7.72 5.68
C ASN A 47 -3.09 8.28 4.24
N PRO A 48 -3.13 7.47 3.17
CA PRO A 48 -3.30 7.95 1.81
C PRO A 48 -4.65 8.65 1.68
N LYS A 49 -4.72 9.61 0.75
CA LYS A 49 -6.02 10.12 0.30
C LYS A 49 -6.79 9.01 -0.41
N LEU A 50 -8.12 9.12 -0.44
CA LEU A 50 -8.99 8.13 -1.10
C LEU A 50 -8.52 7.80 -2.53
N GLU A 51 -8.18 8.81 -3.33
CA GLU A 51 -7.66 8.63 -4.70
C GLU A 51 -6.38 7.77 -4.75
N GLN A 52 -5.48 7.92 -3.78
CA GLN A 52 -4.25 7.13 -3.70
C GLN A 52 -4.56 5.71 -3.23
N LEU A 53 -5.51 5.56 -2.31
CA LEU A 53 -6.00 4.27 -1.85
C LEU A 53 -6.63 3.47 -2.99
N GLU A 54 -7.46 4.11 -3.81
CA GLU A 54 -8.06 3.53 -5.02
C GLU A 54 -6.99 3.10 -6.02
N LYS A 55 -5.98 3.93 -6.27
CA LYS A 55 -4.84 3.59 -7.14
C LYS A 55 -4.05 2.39 -6.62
N ILE A 56 -3.81 2.31 -5.31
CA ILE A 56 -3.11 1.18 -4.68
C ILE A 56 -3.98 -0.08 -4.76
N ALA A 57 -5.27 0.04 -4.47
CA ALA A 57 -6.21 -1.06 -4.53
C ALA A 57 -6.38 -1.60 -5.95
N ALA A 58 -6.49 -0.74 -6.95
CA ALA A 58 -6.50 -1.11 -8.36
C ALA A 58 -5.20 -1.79 -8.78
N ALA A 59 -4.04 -1.28 -8.32
CA ALA A 59 -2.74 -1.88 -8.62
C ALA A 59 -2.53 -3.25 -7.95
N LEU A 60 -3.07 -3.40 -6.74
CA LEU A 60 -3.18 -4.64 -5.99
C LEU A 60 -4.41 -5.46 -6.40
N ASP A 61 -5.16 -5.01 -7.42
CA ASP A 61 -6.35 -5.64 -7.98
C ASP A 61 -7.28 -6.22 -6.88
N VAL A 62 -7.47 -5.44 -5.84
CA VAL A 62 -8.36 -5.70 -4.71
C VAL A 62 -9.48 -4.67 -4.73
N SER A 63 -10.70 -5.12 -4.45
CA SER A 63 -11.83 -4.21 -4.27
C SER A 63 -11.66 -3.45 -2.95
N VAL A 64 -11.88 -2.12 -3.00
CA VAL A 64 -11.98 -1.27 -1.79
C VAL A 64 -13.36 -1.44 -1.12
N PHE A 65 -14.28 -2.11 -1.79
CA PHE A 65 -15.66 -2.39 -1.35
C PHE A 65 -15.83 -3.86 -0.98
#